data_AF-A0A5B8NAS2-F1
#
_entry.id   AF-A0A5B8NAS2-F1
#
_cell.length_a   1.000
_cell.length_b   1.000
_cell.length_c   1.000
_cell.angle_alpha   90.00
_cell.angle_beta   90.00
_cell.angle_gamma   90.00
#
_symmetry.space_group_name_H-M   'P 1'
#
loop_
_entity.id
_entity.type
_entity.pdbx_description
1 polymer ?
#
loop_
_entity_poly.entity_id
_entity_poly.type
_entity_poly.pdbx_seq_one_letter_code
_entity_poly.pdbx_strand_id
1 'polypeptide(L)'
;MVLLGNLQTADTLVNGTTTYQGALSQMVSMVGNKTHELEVGKDAQGNLVTQLQQAQDSDSGVNLDEEGANLLRYQQAYVAAGKVMQAVKEMFDTLVALGRG
;
A
#
# COMPACT_ATOMS: atom_id res chain seq x y z
N MET A 1 57.31 -3.74 -23.12
CA MET A 1 55.88 -3.56 -23.44
C MET A 1 55.21 -4.84 -23.97
N VAL A 2 55.87 -5.69 -24.76
CA VAL A 2 55.25 -6.93 -25.30
C VAL A 2 55.00 -8.01 -24.22
N LEU A 3 55.83 -8.04 -23.17
CA LEU A 3 55.72 -9.05 -22.10
C LEU A 3 54.44 -8.91 -21.23
N LEU A 4 53.94 -7.69 -21.06
CA LEU A 4 52.69 -7.40 -20.32
C LEU A 4 51.44 -7.77 -21.14
N GLY A 5 51.48 -7.55 -22.47
CA GLY A 5 50.41 -7.97 -23.38
C GLY A 5 50.27 -9.50 -23.46
N ASN A 6 51.40 -10.22 -23.39
CA ASN A 6 51.41 -11.68 -23.35
C ASN A 6 50.87 -12.24 -22.03
N LEU A 7 51.09 -11.57 -20.89
CA LEU A 7 50.49 -11.98 -19.62
C LEU A 7 48.97 -11.76 -19.61
N GLN A 8 48.50 -10.69 -20.28
CA GLN A 8 47.08 -10.38 -20.43
C GLN A 8 46.33 -11.37 -21.34
N THR A 9 47.02 -12.02 -22.28
CA THR A 9 46.45 -13.00 -23.24
C THR A 9 46.83 -14.45 -22.95
N ALA A 10 47.80 -14.70 -22.07
CA ALA A 10 48.11 -16.04 -21.61
C ALA A 10 47.03 -16.52 -20.65
N ASP A 11 46.48 -17.71 -20.93
CA ASP A 11 45.54 -18.39 -20.06
C ASP A 11 46.27 -18.85 -18.79
N THR A 12 46.27 -17.99 -17.78
CA THR A 12 47.02 -18.17 -16.53
C THR A 12 46.11 -18.33 -15.32
N LEU A 13 44.81 -18.07 -15.48
CA LEU A 13 43.80 -18.23 -14.42
C LEU A 13 42.90 -19.42 -14.70
N VAL A 14 42.24 -19.90 -13.64
CA VAL A 14 41.31 -21.04 -13.66
C VAL A 14 41.97 -22.26 -14.30
N ASN A 15 43.06 -22.74 -13.70
CA ASN A 15 43.80 -23.90 -14.21
C ASN A 15 44.29 -23.76 -15.67
N GLY A 16 44.51 -22.53 -16.13
CA GLY A 16 45.05 -22.23 -17.46
C GLY A 16 44.03 -22.25 -18.59
N THR A 17 42.74 -22.02 -18.32
CA THR A 17 41.68 -21.99 -19.34
C THR A 17 41.14 -20.59 -19.62
N THR A 18 41.63 -19.56 -18.94
CA THR A 18 41.15 -18.19 -19.15
C THR A 18 42.21 -17.14 -18.85
N THR A 19 42.19 -16.10 -19.67
CA THR A 19 43.00 -14.89 -19.50
C THR A 19 42.48 -14.01 -18.36
N TYR A 20 43.33 -13.12 -17.83
CA TYR A 20 42.91 -12.12 -16.83
C TYR A 20 41.70 -11.30 -17.28
N GLN A 21 41.65 -10.93 -18.57
CA GLN A 21 40.54 -10.18 -19.13
C GLN A 21 39.26 -11.03 -19.22
N GLY A 22 39.36 -12.29 -19.61
CA GLY A 22 38.23 -13.21 -19.65
C GLY A 22 37.63 -13.48 -18.26
N ALA A 23 38.48 -13.70 -17.25
CA ALA A 23 38.04 -13.91 -15.87
C ALA A 23 37.32 -12.67 -15.31
N LEU A 24 37.85 -11.48 -15.59
CA LEU A 24 37.23 -10.22 -15.19
C LEU A 24 35.87 -10.02 -15.87
N SER A 25 35.77 -10.27 -17.19
CA SER A 25 34.51 -10.19 -17.93
C SER A 25 33.46 -11.17 -17.40
N GLN A 26 33.85 -12.40 -17.05
CA GLN A 26 32.96 -13.38 -16.44
C GLN A 26 32.47 -12.94 -15.06
N MET A 27 33.36 -12.40 -14.23
CA MET A 27 33.00 -11.87 -12.92
C MET A 27 32.01 -10.70 -13.02
N VAL A 28 32.29 -9.73 -13.91
CA VAL A 28 31.39 -8.59 -14.16
C VAL A 28 30.03 -9.07 -14.67
N SER A 29 30.00 -10.05 -15.58
CA SER A 29 28.75 -10.64 -16.07
C SER A 29 27.98 -11.34 -14.96
N MET A 30 28.65 -12.10 -14.10
CA MET A 30 28.02 -12.77 -12.95
C MET A 30 27.41 -11.75 -11.98
N VAL A 31 28.15 -10.70 -11.64
CA VAL A 31 27.67 -9.63 -10.75
C VAL A 31 26.50 -8.88 -11.39
N GLY A 32 26.58 -8.57 -12.68
CA GLY A 32 25.49 -7.93 -13.43
C GLY A 32 24.22 -8.76 -13.44
N ASN A 33 24.33 -10.05 -13.78
CA ASN A 33 23.20 -10.98 -13.77
C ASN A 33 22.61 -11.11 -12.36
N LYS A 34 23.44 -11.21 -11.32
CA LYS A 34 22.96 -11.32 -9.94
C LYS A 34 22.26 -10.04 -9.47
N THR A 35 22.79 -8.88 -9.87
CA THR A 35 22.18 -7.58 -9.56
C THR A 35 20.81 -7.47 -10.21
N HIS A 36 20.70 -7.84 -11.48
CA HIS A 36 19.43 -7.82 -12.20
C HIS A 36 18.40 -8.77 -11.59
N GLU A 37 18.80 -9.98 -11.18
CA GLU A 37 17.94 -10.93 -10.46
C GLU A 37 17.40 -10.33 -9.15
N LEU A 38 18.27 -9.67 -8.38
CA LEU A 38 17.88 -9.01 -7.13
C LEU A 38 16.96 -7.80 -7.37
N GLU A 39 17.19 -7.04 -8.44
CA GLU A 39 16.36 -5.90 -8.81
C GLU A 39 14.95 -6.36 -9.19
N VAL A 40 14.82 -7.38 -10.04
CA VAL A 40 13.53 -8.00 -10.38
C VAL A 40 12.83 -8.55 -9.13
N GLY A 41 13.59 -9.22 -8.24
CA GLY A 41 13.05 -9.72 -6.97
C GLY A 41 12.55 -8.62 -6.05
N LYS A 42 13.28 -7.50 -5.97
CA LYS A 42 12.90 -6.31 -5.19
C LYS A 42 11.63 -5.68 -5.75
N ASP A 43 11.53 -5.52 -7.06
CA ASP A 43 10.35 -4.94 -7.71
C ASP A 43 9.11 -5.82 -7.51
N ALA A 44 9.26 -7.14 -7.62
CA ALA A 44 8.19 -8.09 -7.33
C ALA A 44 7.70 -7.98 -5.88
N GLN A 45 8.62 -7.91 -4.91
CA GLN A 45 8.27 -7.72 -3.50
C GLN A 45 7.62 -6.35 -3.24
N GLY A 46 8.12 -5.29 -3.87
CA GLY A 46 7.51 -3.95 -3.79
C GLY A 46 6.07 -3.95 -4.30
N ASN A 47 5.85 -4.55 -5.47
CA ASN A 47 4.50 -4.71 -6.04
C ASN A 47 3.58 -5.52 -5.12
N LEU A 48 4.10 -6.60 -4.51
CA LEU A 48 3.32 -7.39 -3.54
C LEU A 48 2.92 -6.56 -2.32
N VAL A 49 3.85 -5.79 -1.75
CA VAL A 49 3.56 -4.90 -0.61
C VAL A 49 2.49 -3.87 -1.00
N THR A 50 2.60 -3.25 -2.17
CA THR A 50 1.58 -2.29 -2.65
C THR A 50 0.22 -2.96 -2.82
N GLN A 51 0.16 -4.17 -3.39
CA GLN A 51 -1.10 -4.92 -3.52
C GLN A 51 -1.71 -5.27 -2.15
N LEU A 52 -0.88 -5.70 -1.19
CA LEU A 52 -1.33 -6.00 0.16
C LEU A 52 -1.83 -4.74 0.88
N GLN A 53 -1.17 -3.60 0.71
CA GLN A 53 -1.63 -2.33 1.26
C GLN A 53 -2.98 -1.94 0.65
N GLN A 54 -3.13 -2.04 -0.67
CA GLN A 54 -4.41 -1.77 -1.34
C GLN A 54 -5.52 -2.74 -0.88
N ALA A 55 -5.21 -4.01 -0.69
CA ALA A 55 -6.16 -4.99 -0.15
C ALA A 55 -6.55 -4.66 1.30
N GLN A 56 -5.58 -4.28 2.13
CA GLN A 56 -5.84 -3.80 3.49
C GLN A 56 -6.69 -2.54 3.48
N ASP A 57 -6.38 -1.55 2.64
CA ASP A 57 -7.14 -0.30 2.52
C ASP A 57 -8.52 -0.54 1.91
N SER A 58 -8.71 -1.59 1.11
CA SER A 58 -10.04 -1.94 0.57
C SER A 58 -10.93 -2.64 1.60
N ASP A 59 -10.36 -3.38 2.55
CA ASP A 59 -11.10 -4.13 3.57
C ASP A 59 -11.26 -3.32 4.87
N SER A 60 -10.20 -2.63 5.29
CA SER A 60 -10.16 -1.74 6.47
C SER A 60 -10.42 -0.27 6.12
N GLY A 61 -10.63 0.06 4.84
CA GLY A 61 -10.87 1.42 4.39
C GLY A 61 -12.17 1.97 4.94
N VAL A 62 -12.04 2.89 5.89
CA VAL A 62 -13.17 3.65 6.40
C VAL A 62 -13.59 4.64 5.31
N ASN A 63 -14.78 4.44 4.72
CA ASN A 63 -15.29 5.37 3.74
C ASN A 63 -15.83 6.61 4.46
N LEU A 64 -14.98 7.65 4.59
CA LEU A 64 -15.33 8.91 5.26
C LEU A 64 -16.57 9.58 4.66
N ASP A 65 -16.88 9.36 3.38
CA ASP A 65 -18.11 9.86 2.75
C ASP A 65 -19.34 9.08 3.22
N GLU A 66 -19.21 7.77 3.40
CA GLU A 66 -20.28 6.92 3.93
C GLU A 66 -20.50 7.13 5.43
N GLU A 67 -19.42 7.31 6.20
CA GLU A 67 -19.49 7.75 7.60
C GLU A 67 -20.10 9.14 7.71
N GLY A 68 -19.72 10.08 6.83
CA GLY A 68 -20.29 11.43 6.77
C GLY A 68 -21.78 11.43 6.45
N ALA A 69 -22.21 10.60 5.49
CA ALA A 69 -23.61 10.40 5.16
C ALA A 69 -24.38 9.78 6.34
N ASN A 70 -23.81 8.78 7.02
CA ASN A 70 -24.39 8.18 8.21
C ASN A 70 -24.49 9.19 9.36
N LEU A 71 -23.45 9.99 9.60
CA LEU A 71 -23.47 11.07 10.59
C LEU A 71 -24.56 12.10 10.29
N LEU A 72 -24.71 12.52 9.03
CA LEU A 72 -25.78 13.44 8.62
C LEU A 72 -27.16 12.80 8.82
N ARG A 73 -27.31 11.51 8.49
CA ARG A 73 -28.54 10.75 8.73
C ARG A 73 -28.87 10.67 10.22
N TYR A 74 -27.89 10.43 11.08
CA TYR A 74 -28.07 10.42 12.53
C TYR A 74 -28.46 11.81 13.07
N GLN A 75 -27.84 12.88 12.55
CA GLN A 75 -28.22 14.25 12.91
C GLN A 75 -29.66 14.56 12.49
N GLN A 76 -30.07 14.19 11.29
CA GLN A 76 -31.46 14.36 10.82
C GLN A 76 -32.45 13.56 11.66
N ALA A 77 -32.11 12.31 11.99
CA ALA A 77 -32.93 11.48 12.87
C ALA A 77 -33.07 12.11 14.28
N TYR A 78 -32.00 12.69 14.82
CA TYR A 78 -32.02 13.39 16.10
C TYR A 78 -32.92 14.64 16.07
N VAL A 79 -32.82 15.46 15.01
CA VAL A 79 -33.69 16.63 14.83
C VAL A 79 -35.16 16.19 14.65
N ALA A 80 -35.42 15.11 13.91
CA ALA A 80 -36.76 14.56 13.74
C ALA A 80 -37.33 14.05 15.08
N ALA A 81 -36.54 13.35 15.88
CA ALA A 81 -36.92 12.94 17.23
C ALA A 81 -37.25 14.13 18.12
N GLY A 82 -36.49 15.23 18.03
CA GLY A 82 -36.79 16.48 18.73
C GLY A 82 -38.16 17.07 18.35
N LYS A 83 -38.51 17.07 17.05
CA LYS A 83 -39.83 17.51 16.58
C LYS A 83 -40.96 16.60 17.09
N VAL A 84 -40.74 15.28 17.13
CA VAL A 84 -41.70 14.34 17.71
C VAL A 84 -41.91 14.64 19.20
N MET A 85 -40.84 14.86 19.96
CA MET A 85 -40.94 15.23 21.37
C MET A 85 -41.72 16.54 21.57
N GLN A 86 -41.54 17.51 20.67
CA GLN A 86 -42.30 18.76 20.71
C GLN A 86 -43.79 18.53 20.46
N ALA A 87 -44.14 17.74 19.45
CA ALA A 87 -45.53 17.37 19.18
C ALA A 87 -46.16 16.61 20.36
N VAL A 88 -45.42 15.68 20.98
CA VAL A 88 -45.89 14.96 22.18
C VAL A 88 -46.13 15.91 23.34
N LYS A 89 -45.26 16.91 23.53
CA LYS A 89 -45.45 17.95 24.56
C LYS A 89 -46.72 18.76 24.32
N GLU A 90 -46.95 19.21 23.09
CA GLU A 90 -48.17 19.94 22.72
C GLU A 90 -49.44 19.12 22.95
N MET A 91 -49.40 17.82 22.63
CA MET A 91 -50.50 16.90 22.93
C MET A 91 -50.75 16.78 24.43
N PHE A 92 -49.68 16.64 25.22
CA PHE A 92 -49.77 16.55 26.68
C PHE A 92 -50.35 17.83 27.29
N ASP A 93 -49.86 19.00 26.87
CA ASP A 93 -50.34 20.30 27.33
C ASP A 93 -51.83 20.49 27.02
N THR A 94 -52.28 20.04 25.84
CA THR A 94 -53.70 20.07 25.43
C THR A 94 -54.57 19.15 26.31
N LEU A 95 -54.11 17.93 26.60
CA LEU A 95 -54.83 17.00 27.47
C LEU A 95 -54.94 17.54 28.90
N VAL A 96 -53.88 18.14 29.44
CA VAL A 96 -53.89 18.77 30.77
C VAL A 96 -54.83 19.98 30.80
N ALA A 97 -54.88 20.78 29.74
CA ALA A 97 -55.79 21.92 29.65
C ALA A 97 -57.27 21.47 29.65
N LEU A 98 -57.61 20.42 28.90
CA LEU A 98 -58.97 19.84 28.88
C LEU A 98 -59.38 19.24 30.23
N GLY A 99 -58.47 18.59 30.95
CA GLY A 99 -58.76 18.01 32.26
C GLY A 99 -58.86 19.02 33.42
N ARG A 100 -58.50 20.30 33.19
CA ARG A 100 -58.64 21.40 34.16
C ARG A 100 -59.88 22.26 33.94
N GLY A 101 -60.61 22.03 32.84
CA GLY A 101 -61.88 22.68 32.52
C GLY A 101 -63.09 21.92 33.04
#